data_AF-A0A837NNU6-F1
#
_entry.id   AF-A0A837NNU6-F1
#
_cell.length_a   1.000
_cell.length_b   1.000
_cell.length_c   1.000
_cell.angle_alpha   90.00
_cell.angle_beta   90.00
_cell.angle_gamma   90.00
#
_symmetry.space_group_name_H-M   'P 1'
#
loop_
_entity.id
_entity.type
_entity.pdbx_description
1 polymer ?
#
loop_
_entity_poly.entity_id
_entity_poly.type
_entity_poly.pdbx_seq_one_letter_code
_entity_poly.pdbx_strand_id
1 'polypeptide(L)'
;MDENVLFNPGDAISESHDYNEALRSADIYNARHGRKRGLMIARPLEQDHGYSVFYADDLLTADTPRPEARQYHVEKRIPKE
;
A
#
# COMPACT_ATOMS: atom_id res chain seq x y z
N MET A 1 8.68 -2.51 12.49
CA MET A 1 7.32 -2.43 13.08
C MET A 1 6.50 -3.42 12.30
N ASP A 2 5.87 -4.36 12.98
CA ASP A 2 5.04 -5.39 12.34
C ASP A 2 3.59 -4.87 12.40
N GLU A 3 3.14 -4.14 11.37
CA GLU A 3 1.79 -3.58 11.34
C GLU A 3 0.99 -4.21 10.21
N ASN A 4 -0.17 -4.76 10.57
CA ASN A 4 -1.13 -5.28 9.62
C ASN A 4 -2.28 -4.28 9.48
N VAL A 5 -2.64 -4.01 8.24
CA VAL A 5 -3.65 -3.04 7.85
C VAL A 5 -4.60 -3.64 6.82
N LEU A 6 -5.77 -3.03 6.67
CA LEU A 6 -6.74 -3.43 5.67
C LEU A 6 -6.68 -2.46 4.49
N PHE A 7 -6.53 -2.99 3.29
CA PHE A 7 -6.66 -2.24 2.04
C PHE A 7 -7.62 -2.94 1.11
N ASN A 8 -8.25 -2.16 0.25
CA ASN A 8 -8.93 -2.68 -0.92
C ASN A 8 -7.90 -2.91 -2.03
N PRO A 9 -7.72 -4.14 -2.56
CA PRO A 9 -6.80 -4.41 -3.66
C PRO A 9 -7.07 -3.55 -4.89
N GLY A 10 -8.34 -3.20 -5.15
CA GLY A 10 -8.71 -2.35 -6.29
C GLY A 10 -8.20 -0.91 -6.20
N ASP A 11 -7.81 -0.45 -5.01
CA ASP A 11 -7.24 0.90 -4.78
C ASP A 11 -5.70 0.90 -4.85
N ALA A 12 -5.07 -0.24 -5.19
CA ALA A 12 -3.62 -0.31 -5.36
C ALA A 12 -3.17 0.58 -6.53
N ILE A 13 -2.20 1.45 -6.26
CA ILE A 13 -1.55 2.30 -7.26
C ILE A 13 -0.67 1.45 -8.20
N SER A 14 -0.02 0.44 -7.62
CA SER A 14 0.87 -0.48 -8.33
C SER A 14 0.95 -1.79 -7.57
N GLU A 15 1.12 -2.88 -8.31
CA GLU A 15 1.44 -4.20 -7.78
C GLU A 15 2.73 -4.69 -8.44
N SER A 16 3.63 -5.27 -7.66
CA SER A 16 4.93 -5.73 -8.13
C SER A 16 5.33 -6.98 -7.35
N HIS A 17 6.02 -7.92 -7.99
CA HIS A 17 6.55 -9.07 -7.25
C HIS A 17 7.80 -8.71 -6.43
N ASP A 18 8.52 -7.66 -6.84
CA ASP A 18 9.73 -7.19 -6.19
C ASP A 18 9.50 -5.92 -5.37
N TYR A 19 10.02 -5.91 -4.14
CA TYR A 19 9.96 -4.74 -3.25
C TYR A 19 10.61 -3.50 -3.86
N ASN A 20 11.75 -3.67 -4.54
CA ASN A 20 12.46 -2.58 -5.19
C ASN A 20 11.66 -1.95 -6.32
N GLU A 21 10.88 -2.76 -7.04
CA GLU A 21 10.00 -2.28 -8.11
C GLU A 21 8.80 -1.50 -7.53
N ALA A 22 8.19 -2.00 -6.47
CA ALA A 22 7.14 -1.29 -5.75
C ALA A 22 7.64 0.05 -5.19
N LEU A 23 8.85 0.08 -4.61
CA LEU A 23 9.47 1.30 -4.10
C LEU A 23 9.71 2.33 -5.22
N ARG A 24 10.26 1.86 -6.35
CA ARG A 24 10.49 2.72 -7.51
C ARG A 24 9.18 3.29 -8.07
N SER A 25 8.14 2.47 -8.14
CA SER A 25 6.81 2.90 -8.57
C SER A 25 6.22 3.95 -7.63
N ALA A 26 6.36 3.76 -6.32
CA ALA A 26 5.96 4.75 -5.31
C ALA A 26 6.70 6.08 -5.46
N ASP A 27 8.02 6.05 -5.69
CA ASP A 27 8.83 7.25 -5.90
C ASP A 27 8.45 7.99 -7.19
N ILE A 28 8.26 7.26 -8.30
CA ILE A 28 7.79 7.84 -9.57
C ILE A 28 6.42 8.48 -9.38
N TYR A 29 5.52 7.80 -8.66
CA TYR A 29 4.18 8.28 -8.42
C TYR A 29 4.19 9.58 -7.60
N ASN A 30 4.96 9.61 -6.51
CA ASN A 30 5.20 10.80 -5.68
C ASN A 30 5.79 11.96 -6.48
N ALA A 31 6.78 11.69 -7.34
CA ALA A 31 7.39 12.72 -8.19
C ALA A 31 6.38 13.32 -9.18
N ARG A 32 5.42 12.53 -9.68
CA ARG A 32 4.40 12.98 -10.64
C ARG A 32 3.25 13.77 -10.00
N HIS A 33 2.78 13.36 -8.83
CA HIS A 33 1.59 13.95 -8.18
C HIS A 33 1.94 14.99 -7.11
N GLY A 34 3.23 15.15 -6.80
CA GLY A 34 3.72 15.80 -5.60
C GLY A 34 3.48 14.90 -4.38
N ARG A 35 4.37 14.95 -3.39
CA ARG A 35 4.29 14.18 -2.13
C ARG A 35 3.12 14.63 -1.22
N LYS A 36 1.96 14.93 -1.80
CA LYS A 36 0.77 15.48 -1.14
C LYS A 36 0.05 14.47 -0.26
N ARG A 37 0.14 13.18 -0.62
CA ARG A 37 -0.45 12.06 0.10
C ARG A 37 0.68 11.09 0.47
N GLY A 38 0.64 10.55 1.68
CA GLY A 38 1.59 9.51 2.07
C GLY A 38 1.33 8.25 1.25
N LEU A 39 2.39 7.49 0.94
CA LEU A 39 2.29 6.19 0.30
C LEU A 39 2.72 5.09 1.27
N MET A 40 2.20 3.89 1.05
CA MET A 40 2.60 2.70 1.79
C MET A 40 2.83 1.54 0.84
N ILE A 41 3.92 0.82 1.09
CA ILE A 41 4.23 -0.44 0.43
C ILE A 41 3.81 -1.53 1.40
N ALA A 42 2.91 -2.40 0.97
CA ALA A 42 2.35 -3.45 1.80
C ALA A 42 2.29 -4.77 1.04
N ARG A 43 2.56 -5.88 1.73
CA ARG A 43 2.46 -7.24 1.18
C ARG A 43 1.15 -7.89 1.64
N PRO A 44 0.37 -8.54 0.76
CA PRO A 44 -0.83 -9.23 1.18
C PRO A 44 -0.49 -10.38 2.13
N LEU A 45 -1.30 -10.59 3.18
CA LEU A 45 -1.11 -11.69 4.12
C LEU A 45 -1.68 -13.02 3.59
N GLU A 46 -2.67 -12.94 2.71
CA GLU A 46 -3.32 -14.11 2.10
C GLU A 46 -2.61 -14.62 0.85
N GLN A 47 -1.74 -13.82 0.24
CA GLN A 47 -0.98 -14.17 -0.96
C GLN A 47 0.50 -13.88 -0.75
N ASP A 48 1.34 -14.90 -0.92
CA ASP A 48 2.75 -14.85 -0.54
C ASP A 48 3.68 -14.20 -1.59
N HIS A 49 3.10 -13.62 -2.66
CA HIS A 49 3.87 -13.23 -3.84
C HIS A 49 3.46 -11.85 -4.36
N GLY A 50 3.79 -10.79 -3.62
CA GLY A 50 3.71 -9.44 -4.15
C GLY A 50 3.81 -8.33 -3.12
N TYR A 51 4.07 -7.13 -3.63
CA TYR A 51 4.06 -5.87 -2.94
C TYR A 51 3.11 -4.93 -3.68
N SER A 52 2.19 -4.34 -2.95
CA SER A 52 1.25 -3.37 -3.47
C SER A 52 1.56 -2.01 -2.87
N VAL A 53 1.44 -0.96 -3.69
CA VAL A 53 1.59 0.42 -3.26
C VAL A 53 0.21 1.04 -3.09
N PHE A 54 -0.07 1.55 -1.91
CA PHE A 54 -1.34 2.21 -1.58
C PHE A 54 -1.09 3.63 -1.09
N TYR A 55 -2.14 4.45 -1.06
CA TYR A 55 -2.12 5.66 -0.27
C TYR A 55 -2.29 5.37 1.21
N ALA A 56 -1.65 6.19 2.03
CA ALA A 56 -1.81 6.11 3.47
C ALA A 56 -3.22 6.48 3.95
N ASP A 57 -3.93 7.30 3.18
CA ASP A 57 -5.30 7.70 3.51
C ASP A 57 -6.36 6.65 3.10
N ASP A 58 -5.98 5.67 2.27
CA ASP A 58 -6.89 4.60 1.81
C ASP A 58 -6.97 3.42 2.80
N LEU A 59 -6.35 3.57 3.97
CA LEU A 59 -6.45 2.64 5.08
C LEU A 59 -7.91 2.42 5.47
N LEU A 60 -8.35 1.18 5.42
CA LEU A 60 -9.67 0.80 5.89
C LEU A 60 -9.62 0.55 7.39
N THR A 61 -10.52 1.20 8.13
CA THR A 61 -10.76 0.91 9.55
C THR A 61 -11.54 -0.39 9.70
N ALA A 62 -11.22 -1.18 10.73
CA ALA A 62 -11.91 -2.44 11.04
C ALA A 62 -13.43 -2.30 11.23
N ASP A 63 -13.91 -1.10 11.56
CA ASP A 63 -15.35 -0.78 11.71
C ASP A 63 -16.11 -0.66 10.38
N THR A 64 -15.43 -0.62 9.23
CA THR A 64 -16.09 -0.58 7.92
C THR A 64 -16.04 -1.97 7.28
N PRO A 65 -17.12 -2.78 7.37
CA PRO A 65 -17.15 -4.08 6.74
C PRO A 65 -17.14 -3.92 5.22
N ARG A 66 -15.97 -4.15 4.60
CA ARG A 66 -15.82 -4.29 3.16
C ARG A 66 -15.43 -5.73 2.87
N PRO A 67 -16.30 -6.52 2.21
CA PRO A 67 -16.01 -7.91 1.90
C PRO A 67 -14.82 -8.06 0.92
N GLU A 68 -14.43 -6.98 0.25
CA GLU A 68 -13.33 -6.95 -0.72
C GLU A 68 -12.00 -6.45 -0.12
N ALA A 69 -12.02 -6.02 1.15
CA ALA A 69 -10.81 -5.64 1.85
C ALA A 69 -9.95 -6.86 2.15
N ARG A 70 -8.66 -6.75 1.86
CA ARG A 70 -7.66 -7.76 2.22
C ARG A 70 -6.73 -7.22 3.29
N GLN A 71 -6.21 -8.14 4.09
CA GLN A 71 -5.18 -7.82 5.06
C GLN A 71 -3.82 -7.74 4.36
N TYR A 72 -3.11 -6.65 4.62
CA TYR A 72 -1.75 -6.44 4.17
C TYR A 72 -0.85 -6.14 5.35
N HIS A 73 0.38 -6.60 5.25
CA HIS A 73 1.45 -6.27 6.15
C HIS A 73 2.26 -5.10 5.60
N VAL A 74 2.43 -4.05 6.39
CA VAL A 74 3.13 -2.83 5.96
C VAL A 74 4.63 -3.02 6.03
N GLU A 75 5.28 -3.03 4.86
CA GLU A 75 6.74 -3.15 4.72
C GLU A 75 7.42 -1.78 4.85
N LYS A 76 6.82 -0.74 4.27
CA LYS A 76 7.37 0.61 4.32
C LYS A 76 6.31 1.68 4.21
N ARG A 77 6.47 2.73 5.02
CA ARG A 77 5.72 3.98 4.90
C ARG A 77 6.56 5.07 4.28
N ILE A 78 5.98 5.79 3.34
CA ILE A 78 6.56 6.96 2.71
C ILE A 78 5.67 8.15 3.12
N PRO A 79 6.10 8.98 4.07
CA PRO A 79 5.30 10.10 4.53
C PRO A 79 5.12 11.14 3.42
N LYS A 80 4.04 11.90 3.51
CA LYS A 80 3.89 13.15 2.76
C LYS A 80 4.87 14.20 3.30
N GLU A 81 5.35 15.08 2.41
CA GLU A 81 6.14 16.27 2.77
C GLU A 81 5.26 17.50 3.03
#